data_AF-A0A7S9CND6-F1
#
_entry.id   AF-A0A7S9CND6-F1
#
_cell.length_a   1.000
_cell.length_b   1.000
_cell.length_c   1.000
_cell.angle_alpha   90.00
_cell.angle_beta   90.00
_cell.angle_gamma   90.00
#
_symmetry.space_group_name_H-M   'P 1'
#
loop_
_entity.id
_entity.type
_entity.pdbx_description
1 polymer ?
#
loop_
_entity_poly.entity_id
_entity_poly.type
_entity_poly.pdbx_seq_one_letter_code
_entity_poly.pdbx_strand_id
1 'polypeptide(L)'
;MKRTVVKKGYTAKDVRAVSDNPEWTKQDFSKAKPFNEVFATMRKGRGPNKIPTKTQVTLRLSPAVLEHFKAAGPGWQSRIDEALVKMVKRKAG
;
A
#
# COMPACT_ATOMS: atom_id res chain seq x y z
N MET A 1 -3.90 21.04 -1.46
CA MET A 1 -4.82 20.84 -2.61
C MET A 1 -4.21 19.81 -3.55
N LYS A 2 -4.87 18.67 -3.81
CA LYS A 2 -4.35 17.65 -4.73
C LYS A 2 -4.58 18.10 -6.17
N ARG A 3 -3.51 18.21 -6.98
CA ARG A 3 -3.61 18.47 -8.42
C ARG A 3 -4.12 17.22 -9.12
N THR A 4 -5.32 17.28 -9.68
CA THR A 4 -5.83 16.22 -10.55
C THR A 4 -5.13 16.35 -11.90
N VAL A 5 -4.29 15.38 -12.25
CA VAL A 5 -3.68 15.33 -13.59
C VAL A 5 -4.77 14.96 -14.58
N VAL A 6 -5.13 15.89 -15.47
CA VAL A 6 -6.05 15.62 -16.59
C VAL A 6 -5.36 14.63 -17.52
N LYS A 7 -5.97 13.45 -17.72
CA LYS A 7 -5.41 12.39 -18.56
C LYS A 7 -5.50 12.81 -20.03
N LYS A 8 -4.37 13.07 -20.68
CA LYS A 8 -4.31 13.34 -22.12
C LYS A 8 -4.66 12.04 -22.86
N GLY A 9 -5.70 12.07 -23.70
CA GLY A 9 -6.06 10.94 -24.56
C GLY A 9 -5.04 10.71 -25.68
N TYR A 10 -5.20 9.61 -26.41
CA TYR A 10 -4.39 9.31 -27.60
C TYR A 10 -4.79 10.21 -28.78
N THR A 11 -3.81 10.67 -29.54
CA THR A 11 -3.99 11.49 -30.74
C THR A 11 -4.09 10.61 -32.00
N ALA A 12 -4.58 11.17 -33.12
CA ALA A 12 -4.60 10.47 -34.40
C ALA A 12 -3.21 10.02 -34.88
N LYS A 13 -2.15 10.73 -34.45
CA LYS A 13 -0.76 10.34 -34.72
C LYS A 13 -0.38 9.08 -33.95
N ASP A 14 -0.81 8.97 -32.69
CA ASP A 14 -0.56 7.80 -31.84
C ASP A 14 -1.26 6.55 -32.40
N VAL A 15 -2.49 6.71 -32.91
CA VAL A 15 -3.24 5.61 -33.54
C VAL A 15 -2.60 5.18 -34.87
N ARG A 16 -2.17 6.13 -35.70
CA ARG A 16 -1.50 5.82 -36.98
C ARG A 16 -0.15 5.12 -36.78
N ALA A 17 0.55 5.41 -35.67
CA ALA A 17 1.84 4.79 -35.37
C ALA A 17 1.75 3.29 -35.04
N VAL A 18 0.54 2.78 -34.76
CA VAL A 18 0.29 1.37 -34.43
C VAL A 18 -0.66 0.69 -35.40
N SER A 19 -0.94 1.30 -36.56
CA SER A 19 -1.93 0.80 -37.52
C SER A 19 -1.53 -0.52 -38.19
N ASP A 20 -0.26 -0.85 -38.15
CA ASP A 20 0.35 -2.07 -38.69
C ASP A 20 0.33 -3.25 -37.71
N ASN A 21 -0.11 -3.03 -36.46
CA ASN A 21 -0.15 -4.09 -35.46
C ASN A 21 -1.22 -5.14 -35.82
N PRO A 22 -0.84 -6.41 -36.04
CA PRO A 22 -1.79 -7.45 -36.43
C PRO A 22 -2.80 -7.74 -35.31
N GLU A 23 -3.99 -8.19 -35.70
CA GLU A 23 -4.98 -8.66 -34.73
C GLU A 23 -4.51 -9.94 -34.05
N TRP A 24 -4.73 -10.02 -32.74
CA TRP A 24 -4.42 -11.23 -31.98
C TRP A 24 -5.42 -12.33 -32.30
N THR A 25 -4.91 -13.46 -32.77
CA THR A 25 -5.72 -14.64 -33.05
C THR A 25 -5.88 -15.52 -31.81
N LYS A 26 -6.84 -16.46 -31.85
CA LYS A 26 -7.00 -17.47 -30.77
C LYS A 26 -5.73 -18.31 -30.56
N GLN A 27 -4.93 -18.52 -31.60
CA GLN A 27 -3.67 -19.25 -31.51
C GLN A 27 -2.60 -18.45 -30.75
N ASP A 28 -2.61 -17.13 -30.87
CA ASP A 28 -1.69 -16.25 -30.16
C ASP A 28 -1.99 -16.23 -28.66
N PHE A 29 -3.28 -16.19 -28.30
CA PHE A 29 -3.71 -16.33 -26.90
C PHE A 29 -3.36 -17.70 -26.31
N SER A 30 -3.44 -18.77 -27.09
CA SER A 30 -3.04 -20.10 -26.63
C SER A 30 -1.55 -20.21 -26.28
N LYS A 31 -0.71 -19.37 -26.88
CA LYS A 31 0.75 -19.32 -26.61
C LYS A 31 1.12 -18.28 -25.56
N ALA A 32 0.17 -17.44 -25.13
CA ALA A 32 0.42 -16.38 -24.17
C ALA A 32 0.78 -16.95 -22.79
N LYS A 33 1.79 -16.37 -22.15
CA LYS A 33 2.21 -16.72 -20.79
C LYS A 33 1.80 -15.65 -19.79
N PRO A 34 1.43 -16.01 -18.54
CA PRO A 34 1.18 -15.04 -17.48
C PRO A 34 2.38 -14.11 -17.26
N PHE A 35 2.11 -12.83 -16.99
CA PHE A 35 3.14 -11.82 -16.72
C PHE A 35 4.15 -12.25 -15.66
N ASN A 36 3.69 -12.97 -14.62
CA ASN A 36 4.51 -13.42 -13.51
C ASN A 36 5.52 -14.51 -13.92
N GLU A 37 5.24 -15.27 -14.97
CA GLU A 37 6.15 -16.30 -15.48
C GLU A 37 7.25 -15.69 -16.36
N VAL A 38 6.92 -14.67 -17.15
CA VAL A 38 7.85 -14.02 -18.07
C VAL A 38 8.69 -12.94 -17.37
N PHE A 39 8.10 -12.23 -16.41
CA PHE A 39 8.68 -11.05 -15.76
C PHE A 39 8.64 -11.15 -14.22
N ALA A 40 8.97 -12.32 -13.68
CA ALA A 40 8.96 -12.62 -12.25
C ALA A 40 9.69 -11.55 -11.39
N THR A 41 10.77 -10.97 -11.91
CA THR A 41 11.62 -9.99 -11.19
C THR A 41 11.16 -8.53 -11.37
N MET A 42 10.25 -8.23 -12.30
CA MET A 42 9.78 -6.86 -12.57
C MET A 42 8.63 -6.42 -11.67
N ARG A 43 7.96 -7.33 -10.95
CA ARG A 43 6.94 -6.97 -9.95
C ARG A 43 7.59 -6.35 -8.71
N LYS A 44 7.94 -5.07 -8.77
CA LYS A 44 8.21 -4.22 -7.59
C LYS A 44 6.89 -3.80 -6.93
N GLY A 45 6.02 -4.75 -6.60
CA GLY A 45 4.87 -4.51 -5.73
C GLY A 45 5.31 -4.51 -4.27
N ARG A 46 4.69 -3.68 -3.44
CA ARG A 46 4.86 -3.83 -1.97
C ARG A 46 4.36 -5.23 -1.62
N GLY A 47 5.25 -6.07 -1.10
CA GLY A 47 4.88 -7.43 -0.68
C GLY A 47 3.81 -7.43 0.41
N PRO A 48 3.22 -8.59 0.72
CA PRO A 48 2.31 -8.74 1.85
C PRO A 48 2.93 -8.12 3.11
N ASN A 49 2.12 -7.45 3.92
CA ASN A 49 2.61 -6.76 5.11
C ASN A 49 3.21 -7.80 6.09
N LYS A 50 4.54 -7.90 6.16
CA LYS A 50 5.26 -8.95 6.89
C LYS A 50 5.25 -8.80 8.41
N ILE A 51 4.61 -7.75 8.94
CA ILE A 51 4.59 -7.42 10.37
C ILE A 51 3.20 -7.73 10.93
N PRO A 52 3.07 -8.32 12.14
CA PRO A 52 1.78 -8.43 12.81
C PRO A 52 1.10 -7.06 12.82
N THR A 53 -0.05 -6.97 12.17
CA THR A 53 -0.79 -5.72 12.09
C THR A 53 -1.33 -5.36 13.46
N LYS A 54 -1.09 -4.13 13.91
CA LYS A 54 -1.74 -3.59 15.11
C LYS A 54 -3.26 -3.75 14.95
N THR A 55 -3.91 -4.37 15.92
CA THR A 55 -5.37 -4.52 15.90
C THR A 55 -6.01 -3.21 16.33
N GLN A 56 -6.88 -2.67 15.48
CA GLN A 56 -7.68 -1.50 15.87
C GLN A 56 -8.76 -1.94 16.86
N VAL A 57 -8.69 -1.43 18.08
CA VAL A 57 -9.67 -1.70 19.14
C VAL A 57 -10.22 -0.39 19.72
N THR A 58 -11.47 -0.41 20.17
CA THR A 58 -12.08 0.71 20.88
C THR A 58 -11.76 0.58 22.37
N LEU A 59 -10.74 1.30 22.84
CA LEU A 59 -10.32 1.35 24.24
C LEU A 59 -10.61 2.73 24.86
N ARG A 60 -11.21 2.75 26.06
CA ARG A 60 -11.36 3.98 26.85
C ARG A 60 -10.12 4.18 27.73
N LEU A 61 -9.52 5.36 27.66
CA LEU A 61 -8.37 5.76 28.47
C LEU A 61 -8.77 6.90 29.41
N SER A 62 -8.09 7.02 30.55
CA SER A 62 -8.34 8.15 31.45
C SER A 62 -7.94 9.48 30.79
N PRO A 63 -8.61 10.60 31.15
CA PRO A 63 -8.27 11.91 30.59
C PRO A 63 -6.80 12.29 30.79
N ALA A 64 -6.24 12.04 31.99
CA ALA A 64 -4.85 12.35 32.29
C ALA A 64 -3.84 11.67 31.35
N VAL A 65 -4.12 10.42 30.94
CA VAL A 65 -3.29 9.68 29.99
C VAL A 65 -3.38 10.33 28.60
N LEU A 66 -4.59 10.64 28.14
CA LEU A 66 -4.79 11.28 26.83
C LEU A 66 -4.10 12.64 26.76
N GLU A 67 -4.26 13.49 27.78
CA GLU A 67 -3.64 14.82 27.82
C GLU A 67 -2.11 14.73 27.79
N HIS A 68 -1.53 13.84 28.59
CA HIS A 68 -0.08 13.63 28.61
C HIS A 68 0.48 13.26 27.23
N PHE A 69 -0.11 12.26 26.55
CA PHE A 69 0.40 11.81 25.26
C PHE A 69 0.09 12.80 24.13
N LYS A 70 -1.10 13.42 24.11
CA LYS A 70 -1.46 14.42 23.09
C LYS A 70 -0.61 15.67 23.17
N ALA A 71 -0.16 16.08 24.35
CA ALA A 71 0.75 17.21 24.51
C ALA A 71 2.08 17.02 23.75
N ALA A 72 2.50 15.76 23.51
CA ALA A 72 3.69 15.45 22.71
C ALA A 72 3.49 15.58 21.18
N GLY A 73 2.29 15.97 20.73
CA GLY A 73 1.99 16.26 19.33
C GLY A 73 1.78 15.01 18.45
N PRO A 74 2.02 15.13 17.12
CA PRO A 74 1.83 14.03 16.17
C PRO A 74 2.56 12.75 16.61
N GLY A 75 1.91 11.60 16.43
CA GLY A 75 2.46 10.30 16.83
C GLY A 75 2.18 9.88 18.28
N TRP A 76 1.36 10.64 19.02
CA TRP A 76 0.98 10.29 20.40
C TRP A 76 0.37 8.88 20.55
N GLN A 77 -0.38 8.41 19.54
CA GLN A 77 -0.94 7.05 19.51
C GLN A 77 0.14 5.95 19.43
N SER A 78 1.23 6.20 18.71
CA SER A 78 2.35 5.26 18.66
C SER A 78 3.11 5.24 19.99
N ARG A 79 3.28 6.41 20.62
CA ARG A 79 3.97 6.53 21.92
C ARG A 79 3.23 5.82 23.05
N ILE A 80 1.89 5.92 23.09
CA ILE A 80 1.12 5.19 24.10
C ILE A 80 1.19 3.67 23.89
N ASP A 81 1.14 3.21 22.63
CA ASP A 81 1.32 1.80 22.29
C ASP A 81 2.69 1.26 22.73
N GLU A 82 3.77 2.00 22.46
CA GLU A 82 5.13 1.66 22.91
C GLU A 82 5.23 1.57 24.45
N ALA A 83 4.60 2.49 25.17
CA ALA A 83 4.56 2.47 26.64
C ALA A 83 3.84 1.22 27.18
N LEU A 84 2.70 0.86 26.57
CA LEU A 84 1.96 -0.36 26.93
C LEU A 84 2.77 -1.62 26.63
N VAL A 85 3.43 -1.71 25.47
CA VAL A 85 4.32 -2.83 25.13
C VAL A 85 5.46 -2.97 26.15
N LYS A 86 6.08 -1.87 26.56
CA LYS A 86 7.14 -1.88 27.58
C LYS A 86 6.63 -2.38 28.93
N MET A 87 5.41 -2.01 29.32
CA MET A 87 4.77 -2.49 30.55
C MET A 87 4.49 -3.99 30.50
N VAL A 88 3.96 -4.50 29.37
CA VAL A 88 3.71 -5.94 29.18
C VAL A 88 5.01 -6.73 29.24
N LYS A 89 6.06 -6.27 28.56
CA LYS A 89 7.40 -6.91 28.60
C LYS A 89 7.99 -6.97 30.01
N ARG A 90 7.83 -5.89 30.80
CA ARG A 90 8.32 -5.85 32.19
C ARG A 90 7.60 -6.87 33.08
N LYS A 91 6.29 -7.08 32.86
CA LYS A 91 5.50 -8.01 33.67
C LYS A 91 5.76 -9.48 33.29
N ALA A 92 6.24 -9.73 32.07
CA ALA A 92 6.48 -11.06 31.53
C ALA A 92 7.90 -11.61 31.79
N GLY A 93 8.79 -10.81 32.39
CA GLY A 93 10.10 -11.24 32.89
C GLY A 93 10.13 -11.17 34.40
#